data_AF-A0A7X3TEI0-F1
#
_entry.id   AF-A0A7X3TEI0-F1
#
_cell.length_a   1.000
_cell.length_b   1.000
_cell.length_c   1.000
_cell.angle_alpha   90.00
_cell.angle_beta   90.00
_cell.angle_gamma   90.00
#
_symmetry.space_group_name_H-M   'P 1'
#
loop_
_entity.id
_entity.type
_entity.pdbx_description
1 polymer ?
#
loop_
_entity_poly.entity_id
_entity_poly.type
_entity_poly.pdbx_seq_one_letter_code
_entity_poly.pdbx_strand_id
1 'polypeptide(L)'
;MVAAPVAAAAIASNGTTAPHGAGRFCLITRRATFCASHRYWLPELSAADNEARFGRCSGSPGHGHNYELVVTMAGPLDANGMVLNLSEVKHHIRRQVTEPLDFSFLNTTWPQLASKLPCTEWLCHCIWQR
;
A
#
# COMPACT_ATOMS: atom_id res chain seq x y z
N MET A 1 1.37 0.28 -14.89
CA MET A 1 0.05 -0.15 -15.38
C MET A 1 -0.94 0.84 -14.81
N VAL A 2 -1.63 1.57 -15.70
CA VAL A 2 -2.35 2.82 -15.40
C VAL A 2 -3.44 2.55 -14.37
N ALA A 3 -3.39 3.25 -13.23
CA ALA A 3 -4.55 3.36 -12.35
C ALA A 3 -5.68 3.97 -13.18
N ALA A 4 -6.74 3.20 -13.41
CA ALA A 4 -7.91 3.70 -14.12
C ALA A 4 -8.38 5.01 -13.44
N PRO A 5 -8.72 6.05 -14.21
CA PRO A 5 -9.25 7.27 -13.60
C PRO A 5 -10.54 6.89 -12.88
N VAL A 6 -10.58 7.08 -11.57
CA VAL A 6 -11.84 7.05 -10.81
C VAL A 6 -12.63 8.22 -11.35
N ALA A 7 -13.61 7.94 -12.20
CA ALA A 7 -14.50 8.96 -12.73
C ALA A 7 -15.13 9.70 -11.54
N ALA A 8 -14.88 11.00 -11.45
CA ALA A 8 -15.56 11.86 -10.51
C ALA A 8 -17.04 11.89 -10.91
N ALA A 9 -17.84 11.05 -10.27
CA ALA A 9 -19.29 11.08 -10.45
C ALA A 9 -19.81 12.45 -10.00
N ALA A 10 -20.51 13.13 -10.90
CA ALA A 10 -21.13 14.41 -10.63
C ALA A 10 -22.06 14.31 -9.40
N ILE A 11 -21.85 15.17 -8.41
CA ILE A 11 -22.67 15.25 -7.20
C ILE A 11 -23.99 15.93 -7.61
N ALA A 12 -24.98 15.15 -8.02
CA ALA A 12 -26.34 15.63 -8.20
C ALA A 12 -27.00 15.76 -6.82
N SER A 13 -27.09 16.99 -6.30
CA SER A 13 -27.81 17.31 -5.08
C SER A 13 -29.30 17.50 -5.38
N ASN A 14 -30.12 16.46 -5.18
CA ASN A 14 -31.57 16.62 -5.14
C ASN A 14 -32.13 16.18 -3.78
N GLY A 15 -32.41 17.19 -2.96
CA GLY A 15 -33.56 17.29 -2.06
C GLY A 15 -34.14 16.01 -1.47
N THR A 16 -33.42 15.38 -0.56
CA THR A 16 -33.92 14.68 0.65
C THR A 16 -32.68 14.20 1.39
N THR A 17 -32.40 14.73 2.58
CA THR A 17 -31.22 14.30 3.37
C THR A 17 -31.52 12.90 3.89
N ALA A 18 -31.13 11.88 3.12
CA ALA A 18 -31.14 10.51 3.58
C ALA A 18 -30.45 10.44 4.95
N PRO A 19 -30.94 9.60 5.90
CA PRO A 19 -30.35 9.48 7.21
C PRO A 19 -28.82 9.32 7.12
N HIS A 20 -28.10 10.08 7.94
CA HIS A 20 -26.63 10.07 7.99
C HIS A 20 -25.90 10.36 6.66
N GLY A 21 -26.61 10.95 5.68
CA GLY A 21 -26.06 11.26 4.36
C GLY A 21 -25.88 10.05 3.46
N ALA A 22 -26.65 8.97 3.68
CA ALA A 22 -26.61 7.76 2.87
C ALA A 22 -26.66 8.08 1.36
N GLY A 23 -25.84 7.37 0.57
CA GLY A 23 -25.69 7.57 -0.87
C GLY A 23 -24.70 8.68 -1.27
N ARG A 24 -24.32 9.59 -0.36
CA ARG A 24 -23.27 10.58 -0.63
C ARG A 24 -21.92 9.88 -0.80
N PHE A 25 -21.18 10.21 -1.85
CA PHE A 25 -19.85 9.66 -2.07
C PHE A 25 -18.82 10.26 -1.11
N CYS A 26 -17.96 9.42 -0.54
CA CYS A 26 -16.93 9.84 0.41
C CYS A 26 -15.65 9.05 0.19
N LEU A 27 -14.51 9.70 0.46
CA LEU A 27 -13.20 9.07 0.54
C LEU A 27 -12.81 8.92 2.00
N ILE A 28 -12.44 7.72 2.40
CA ILE A 28 -11.87 7.45 3.72
C ILE A 28 -10.41 7.04 3.56
N THR A 29 -9.54 7.59 4.40
CA THR A 29 -8.10 7.28 4.38
C THR A 29 -7.69 6.67 5.70
N ARG A 30 -6.93 5.58 5.64
CA ARG A 30 -6.35 4.92 6.81
C ARG A 30 -4.84 4.84 6.66
N ARG A 31 -4.15 5.22 7.73
CA ARG A 31 -2.71 5.04 7.87
C ARG A 31 -2.38 3.80 8.69
N ALA A 32 -1.33 3.09 8.28
CA ALA A 32 -0.64 2.05 9.04
C ALA A 32 0.88 2.21 8.89
N THR A 33 1.64 1.58 9.78
CA THR A 33 3.11 1.58 9.74
C THR A 33 3.63 0.17 9.94
N PHE A 34 4.78 -0.13 9.35
CA PHE A 34 5.55 -1.35 9.61
C PHE A 34 7.04 -1.08 9.38
N CYS A 35 7.90 -1.83 10.05
CA CYS A 35 9.34 -1.71 9.93
C CYS A 35 9.87 -2.89 9.12
N ALA A 36 10.58 -2.64 8.02
CA ALA A 36 11.16 -3.72 7.22
C ALA A 36 12.51 -3.34 6.64
N SER A 37 13.32 -4.36 6.40
CA SER A 37 14.62 -4.25 5.74
C SER A 37 14.58 -4.77 4.32
N HIS A 38 15.48 -4.26 3.48
CA HIS A 38 15.64 -4.72 2.10
C HIS A 38 17.04 -4.44 1.56
N ARG A 39 17.33 -5.03 0.41
CA ARG A 39 18.57 -4.80 -0.33
C ARG A 39 18.27 -4.65 -1.82
N TYR A 40 18.82 -3.60 -2.42
CA TYR A 40 18.77 -3.44 -3.87
C TYR A 40 19.91 -4.21 -4.50
N TRP A 41 19.59 -5.30 -5.18
CA TRP A 41 20.59 -6.13 -5.84
C TRP A 41 20.01 -6.75 -7.10
N LEU A 42 20.69 -6.52 -8.22
CA LEU A 42 20.40 -7.14 -9.50
C LEU A 42 21.43 -8.23 -9.77
N PRO A 43 21.04 -9.52 -9.79
CA PRO A 43 21.98 -10.64 -9.99
C PRO A 43 22.65 -10.64 -11.37
N GLU A 44 22.07 -9.96 -12.35
CA GLU A 44 22.62 -9.77 -13.68
C GLU A 44 23.74 -8.73 -13.77
N LEU A 45 23.98 -7.95 -12.69
CA LEU A 45 25.02 -6.92 -12.64
C LEU A 45 26.21 -7.38 -11.78
N SER A 46 27.40 -6.86 -12.09
CA SER A 46 28.56 -7.04 -11.22
C SER A 46 28.36 -6.34 -9.86
N ALA A 47 29.19 -6.66 -8.87
CA ALA A 47 29.15 -5.97 -7.58
C ALA A 47 29.45 -4.46 -7.72
N ALA A 48 30.42 -4.10 -8.58
CA ALA A 48 30.78 -2.72 -8.84
C ALA A 48 29.65 -1.96 -9.53
N ASP A 49 28.94 -2.60 -10.47
CA ASP A 49 27.81 -1.98 -11.16
C ASP A 49 26.60 -1.81 -10.24
N ASN A 50 26.32 -2.80 -9.37
CA ASN A 50 25.29 -2.66 -8.34
C ASN A 50 25.62 -1.48 -7.41
N GLU A 51 26.86 -1.38 -6.94
CA GLU A 51 27.30 -0.28 -6.08
C GLU A 51 27.25 1.07 -6.79
N ALA A 52 27.70 1.15 -8.05
CA ALA A 52 27.60 2.37 -8.84
C ALA A 52 26.15 2.81 -9.06
N ARG A 53 25.21 1.87 -9.17
CA ARG A 53 23.80 2.15 -9.45
C ARG A 53 22.97 2.44 -8.21
N PHE A 54 23.20 1.72 -7.12
CA PHE A 54 22.36 1.75 -5.91
C PHE A 54 23.11 2.24 -4.67
N GLY A 55 24.44 2.37 -4.73
CA GLY A 55 25.29 2.80 -3.63
C GLY A 55 25.04 2.00 -2.35
N ARG A 56 24.88 2.71 -1.24
CA ARG A 56 24.63 2.08 0.08
C ARG A 56 23.42 1.14 0.12
N CYS A 57 22.46 1.27 -0.80
CA CYS A 57 21.30 0.39 -0.88
C CYS A 57 21.63 -1.03 -1.39
N SER A 58 22.76 -1.22 -2.10
CA SER A 58 23.24 -2.54 -2.56
C SER A 58 24.19 -3.23 -1.60
N GLY A 59 24.64 -2.55 -0.54
CA GLY A 59 25.48 -3.13 0.50
C GLY A 59 24.81 -4.29 1.22
N SER A 60 25.60 -5.29 1.64
CA SER A 60 25.15 -6.36 2.53
C SER A 60 25.24 -5.90 4.01
N PRO A 61 24.28 -6.24 4.90
CA PRO A 61 23.11 -7.11 4.68
C PRO A 61 21.89 -6.41 4.06
N GLY A 62 21.97 -5.09 3.82
CA GLY A 62 20.87 -4.25 3.34
C GLY A 62 20.68 -3.05 4.26
N HIS A 63 19.50 -2.43 4.19
CA HIS A 63 19.11 -1.33 5.08
C HIS A 63 17.62 -1.42 5.42
N GLY A 64 17.16 -0.64 6.39
CA GLY A 64 15.78 -0.67 6.88
C GLY A 64 15.07 0.66 6.76
N HIS A 65 13.73 0.59 6.75
CA HIS A 65 12.83 1.73 6.79
C HIS A 65 11.67 1.49 7.74
N ASN A 66 11.17 2.59 8.31
CA ASN A 66 9.86 2.64 8.94
C ASN A 66 8.87 3.08 7.86
N TYR A 67 8.21 2.12 7.23
CA TYR A 67 7.28 2.39 6.13
C TYR A 67 5.96 2.94 6.66
N GLU A 68 5.44 3.97 5.99
CA GLU A 68 4.09 4.49 6.18
C GLU A 68 3.21 4.02 5.00
N LEU A 69 2.18 3.24 5.31
CA LEU A 69 1.17 2.80 4.35
C LEU A 69 -0.08 3.67 4.49
N VAL A 70 -0.46 4.35 3.40
CA VAL A 70 -1.67 5.16 3.32
C VAL A 70 -2.64 4.52 2.33
N VAL A 71 -3.75 3.99 2.84
CA VAL A 71 -4.80 3.34 2.03
C VAL A 71 -6.00 4.25 1.96
N THR A 72 -6.41 4.60 0.75
CA THR A 72 -7.64 5.36 0.49
C THR A 72 -8.70 4.44 -0.10
N MET A 73 -9.88 4.44 0.48
CA MET A 73 -11.05 3.72 -0.03
C MET A 73 -12.15 4.72 -0.37
N ALA A 74 -12.94 4.40 -1.40
CA ALA A 74 -13.94 5.28 -1.96
C ALA A 74 -15.27 4.54 -2.05
N GLY A 75 -16.36 5.19 -1.65
CA GLY A 75 -17.69 4.61 -1.77
C GLY A 75 -18.80 5.51 -1.27
N PRO A 76 -20.06 5.14 -1.53
CA PRO A 76 -21.21 5.81 -0.95
C PRO A 76 -21.30 5.53 0.55
N LEU A 77 -21.81 6.49 1.32
CA LEU A 77 -22.17 6.27 2.71
C LEU A 77 -23.36 5.31 2.81
N ASP A 78 -23.28 4.35 3.73
CA ASP A 78 -24.40 3.49 4.11
C ASP A 78 -25.44 4.24 4.97
N ALA A 79 -26.47 3.53 5.45
CA ALA A 79 -27.51 4.09 6.32
C ALA A 79 -26.97 4.63 7.66
N ASN A 80 -25.76 4.24 8.06
CA ASN A 80 -25.10 4.67 9.29
C ASN A 80 -24.08 5.80 9.04
N GLY A 81 -23.91 6.25 7.79
CA GLY A 81 -22.93 7.27 7.44
C GLY A 81 -21.49 6.75 7.29
N MET A 82 -21.31 5.45 7.01
CA MET A 82 -19.99 4.83 6.85
C MET A 82 -19.76 4.39 5.40
N VAL A 83 -18.54 4.59 4.88
CA VAL A 83 -18.10 3.97 3.61
C VAL A 83 -17.79 2.48 3.84
N LEU A 84 -17.05 2.19 4.92
CA LEU A 84 -16.69 0.85 5.39
C LEU A 84 -16.54 0.89 6.91
N ASN A 85 -16.65 -0.26 7.56
CA ASN A 85 -16.29 -0.40 8.97
C ASN A 85 -14.76 -0.30 9.13
N LEU A 86 -14.28 0.80 9.72
CA LEU A 86 -12.85 1.07 9.86
C LEU A 86 -12.11 0.06 10.76
N SER A 87 -12.81 -0.64 11.65
CA SER A 87 -12.25 -1.73 12.46
C SER A 87 -11.95 -2.96 11.60
N GLU A 88 -12.85 -3.31 10.68
CA GLU A 88 -12.61 -4.41 9.74
C GLU A 88 -11.46 -4.08 8.78
N VAL A 89 -11.44 -2.85 8.25
CA VAL A 89 -10.34 -2.35 7.42
C VAL A 89 -9.00 -2.43 8.17
N LYS A 90 -8.97 -2.02 9.46
CA LYS A 90 -7.78 -2.15 10.33
C LYS A 90 -7.28 -3.59 10.37
N HIS A 91 -8.17 -4.53 10.67
CA HIS A 91 -7.81 -5.93 10.83
C HIS A 91 -7.40 -6.56 9.50
N HIS A 92 -8.04 -6.17 8.40
CA HIS A 92 -7.68 -6.64 7.08
C HIS A 92 -6.28 -6.17 6.66
N ILE A 93 -6.02 -4.85 6.72
CA ILE A 93 -4.69 -4.28 6.42
C ILE A 93 -3.62 -4.91 7.33
N ARG A 94 -3.93 -5.11 8.61
CA ARG A 94 -2.99 -5.74 9.53
C ARG A 94 -2.61 -7.14 9.06
N ARG A 95 -3.59 -8.03 8.90
CA ARG A 95 -3.34 -9.44 8.58
C ARG A 95 -2.71 -9.65 7.21
N GLN A 96 -3.15 -8.88 6.21
CA GLN A 96 -2.71 -9.07 4.83
C GLN A 96 -1.39 -8.37 4.52
N VAL A 97 -1.09 -7.27 5.21
CA VAL A 97 0.00 -6.37 4.84
C VAL A 97 0.97 -6.13 5.98
N THR A 98 0.55 -5.47 7.07
CA THR A 98 1.55 -5.02 8.04
C THR A 98 2.13 -6.17 8.84
N GLU A 99 1.34 -7.14 9.29
CA GLU A 99 1.83 -8.26 10.11
C GLU A 99 2.82 -9.17 9.38
N PRO A 100 2.61 -9.53 8.09
CA PRO A 100 3.65 -10.24 7.33
C PRO A 100 4.91 -9.43 7.04
N LEU A 101 4.80 -8.11 6.89
CA LEU A 101 5.92 -7.25 6.50
C LEU A 101 6.70 -6.69 7.68
N ASP A 102 6.08 -6.54 8.86
CA ASP A 102 6.69 -5.96 10.05
C ASP A 102 7.83 -6.85 10.58
N PHE A 103 8.94 -6.22 10.95
CA PHE A 103 10.20 -6.86 11.33
C PHE A 103 10.74 -7.88 10.32
N SER A 104 10.43 -7.72 9.02
CA SER A 104 10.82 -8.67 7.97
C SER A 104 11.96 -8.17 7.05
N PHE A 105 12.45 -9.07 6.19
CA PHE A 105 13.36 -8.75 5.07
C PHE A 105 12.62 -8.91 3.74
N LEU A 106 12.23 -7.78 3.12
CA LEU A 106 11.28 -7.72 2.01
C LEU A 106 11.65 -8.63 0.84
N ASN A 107 12.95 -8.75 0.52
CA ASN A 107 13.44 -9.57 -0.58
C ASN A 107 13.01 -11.05 -0.48
N THR A 108 12.64 -11.53 0.71
CA THR A 108 12.23 -12.94 0.92
C THR A 108 10.86 -13.08 1.57
N THR A 109 10.25 -12.00 2.04
CA THR A 109 8.97 -12.05 2.78
C THR A 109 7.83 -12.62 1.95
N TRP A 110 7.73 -12.24 0.67
CA TRP A 110 6.72 -12.76 -0.25
C TRP A 110 7.35 -13.22 -1.56
N PRO A 111 6.83 -14.28 -2.21
CA PRO A 111 7.35 -14.73 -3.51
C PRO A 111 7.36 -13.63 -4.57
N GLN A 112 6.35 -12.75 -4.59
CA GLN A 112 6.29 -11.63 -5.52
C GLN A 112 7.38 -10.58 -5.24
N LEU A 113 7.73 -10.33 -3.98
CA LEU A 113 8.80 -9.40 -3.63
C LEU A 113 10.18 -9.97 -4.00
N ALA A 114 10.37 -11.29 -3.93
CA ALA A 114 11.60 -11.95 -4.36
C ALA A 114 11.82 -11.90 -5.89
N SER A 115 10.75 -11.68 -6.67
CA SER A 115 10.81 -11.75 -8.13
C SER A 115 11.44 -10.52 -8.81
N LYS A 116 11.59 -9.40 -8.09
CA LYS A 116 12.11 -8.13 -8.63
C LYS A 116 12.86 -7.35 -7.56
N LEU A 117 13.48 -6.24 -7.97
CA LEU A 117 14.06 -5.27 -7.06
C LEU A 117 12.99 -4.78 -6.05
N PRO A 118 13.25 -4.78 -4.74
CA PRO A 118 12.26 -4.46 -3.70
C PRO A 118 12.06 -2.94 -3.57
N CYS A 119 11.87 -2.23 -4.67
CA CYS A 119 11.61 -0.79 -4.63
C CYS A 119 10.22 -0.48 -4.08
N THR A 120 10.02 0.76 -3.61
CA THR A 120 8.74 1.20 -3.04
C THR A 120 7.59 1.04 -4.03
N GLU A 121 7.84 1.24 -5.32
CA GLU A 121 6.85 1.06 -6.40
C GLU A 121 6.43 -0.41 -6.54
N TRP A 122 7.38 -1.35 -6.47
CA TRP A 122 7.07 -2.77 -6.54
C TRP A 122 6.41 -3.29 -5.27
N LEU A 123 6.84 -2.79 -4.10
CA LEU A 123 6.19 -3.05 -2.81
C LEU A 123 4.74 -2.59 -2.83
N CYS A 124 4.47 -1.36 -3.29
CA CYS A 124 3.12 -0.82 -3.43
C CYS A 124 2.25 -1.70 -4.35
N HIS A 125 2.78 -2.14 -5.49
CA HIS A 125 2.07 -3.06 -6.37
C HIS A 125 1.77 -4.40 -5.70
N CYS A 126 2.71 -4.99 -4.97
CA CYS A 126 2.52 -6.26 -4.27
C CYS A 126 1.47 -6.16 -3.15
N ILE A 127 1.43 -5.03 -2.45
CA ILE A 127 0.42 -4.71 -1.44
C ILE A 127 -0.95 -4.55 -2.09
N TRP A 128 -1.05 -3.85 -3.23
CA TRP A 128 -2.33 -3.64 -3.93
C TRP A 128 -3.00 -4.94 -4.42
N GLN A 129 -2.21 -5.97 -4.73
CA GLN A 129 -2.74 -7.27 -5.16
C GLN A 129 -3.24 -8.15 -3.98
N ARG A 130 -3.22 -7.64 -2.74
CA ARG A 130 -3.63 -8.33 -1.52
C ARG A 130 -4.84 -7.63 -0.91
#